data_AF-B9G6C8-F1
#
_entry.id   AF-B9G6C8-F1
#
_cell.length_a   1.000
_cell.length_b   1.000
_cell.length_c   1.000
_cell.angle_alpha   90.00
_cell.angle_beta   90.00
_cell.angle_gamma   90.00
#
_symmetry.space_group_name_H-M   'P 1'
#
loop_
_entity.id
_entity.type
_entity.pdbx_description
1 polymer ?
#
loop_
_entity_poly.entity_id
_entity_poly.type
_entity_poly.pdbx_seq_one_letter_code
_entity_poly.pdbx_strand_id
1 'polypeptide(L)'
;MASPPRIEVEKLSVEQLKALKEQTDLEVNLLQDSLTKIRSAATRLENASAALHDLSLRPKGKKMLVPLTASLYVPGTLDDSEKVLVDVGTGYFIEGQRQGGGQQWLALPIVSIFALYLLEF
;
A
#
# COMPACT_ATOMS: atom_id res chain seq x y z
N MET A 1 4.33 3.78 27.37
CA MET A 1 4.96 2.66 26.63
C MET A 1 6.03 2.08 27.55
N ALA A 2 5.78 0.92 28.14
CA ALA A 2 6.72 0.28 29.06
C ALA A 2 7.95 -0.19 28.26
N SER A 3 9.14 0.20 28.70
CA SER A 3 10.38 -0.35 28.15
C SER A 3 10.42 -1.86 28.45
N PRO A 4 10.75 -2.72 27.47
CA PRO A 4 10.83 -4.14 27.73
C PRO A 4 11.86 -4.38 28.85
N PRO A 5 11.56 -5.26 29.83
CA PRO A 5 12.49 -5.55 30.91
C PRO A 5 13.83 -5.99 30.31
N ARG A 6 14.93 -5.38 30.78
CA ARG A 6 16.28 -5.75 30.32
C ARG A 6 16.53 -7.19 30.73
N ILE A 7 16.60 -8.09 29.76
CA ILE A 7 16.91 -9.50 29.97
C ILE A 7 18.42 -9.58 30.24
N GLU A 8 18.81 -10.01 31.43
CA GLU A 8 20.21 -10.28 31.79
C GLU A 8 20.62 -11.62 31.18
N VAL A 9 21.07 -11.58 29.94
CA VAL A 9 21.42 -12.75 29.10
C VAL A 9 22.46 -13.66 29.78
N GLU A 10 23.32 -13.09 30.63
CA GLU A 10 24.38 -13.79 31.37
C GLU A 10 23.86 -14.73 32.48
N LYS A 11 22.60 -14.57 32.93
CA LYS A 11 22.00 -15.39 33.99
C LYS A 11 21.06 -16.49 33.46
N LEU A 12 20.92 -16.61 32.14
CA LEU A 12 20.05 -17.59 31.50
C LEU A 12 20.73 -18.95 31.35
N SER A 13 19.97 -20.03 31.49
CA SER A 13 20.45 -21.38 31.14
C SER A 13 20.61 -21.53 29.63
N VAL A 14 21.37 -22.54 29.19
CA VAL A 14 21.58 -22.83 27.76
C VAL A 14 20.26 -23.10 27.04
N GLU A 15 19.31 -23.74 27.71
CA GLU A 15 17.96 -24.02 27.19
C GLU A 15 17.16 -22.73 27.00
N GLN A 16 17.24 -21.79 27.95
CA GLN A 16 16.55 -20.50 27.87
C GLN A 16 17.15 -19.62 26.76
N LEU A 17 18.47 -19.65 26.58
CA LEU A 17 19.15 -18.95 25.49
C LEU A 17 18.75 -19.51 24.12
N LYS A 18 18.61 -20.84 24.00
CA LYS A 18 18.13 -21.48 22.78
C LYS A 18 16.70 -21.05 22.44
N ALA A 19 15.80 -21.05 23.42
CA ALA A 19 14.42 -20.59 23.22
C ALA A 19 14.36 -19.10 22.82
N LEU A 20 15.17 -18.25 23.44
CA LEU A 20 15.27 -16.82 23.10
C LEU A 20 15.80 -16.61 21.67
N LYS A 21 16.79 -17.39 21.25
CA LYS A 21 17.30 -17.38 19.88
C LYS A 21 16.19 -17.74 18.88
N GLU A 22 15.48 -18.84 19.12
CA GLU A 22 14.38 -19.28 18.24
C GLU A 22 13.28 -18.23 18.14
N GLN A 23 12.91 -17.58 19.25
CA GLN A 23 11.96 -16.46 19.25
C GLN A 23 12.48 -15.28 18.43
N THR A 24 13.74 -14.89 18.63
CA THR A 24 14.35 -13.76 17.91
C THR A 24 14.42 -14.04 16.40
N ASP A 25 14.75 -15.27 16.01
CA ASP A 25 14.78 -15.69 14.60
C ASP A 25 13.38 -15.57 13.97
N LEU A 26 12.31 -15.93 14.69
CA LEU A 26 10.93 -15.76 14.23
C LEU A 26 10.56 -14.28 14.06
N GLU A 27 10.89 -13.44 15.04
CA GLU A 27 10.61 -12.00 14.99
C GLU A 27 11.36 -11.33 13.83
N VAL A 28 12.62 -11.69 13.59
CA VAL A 28 13.41 -11.19 12.47
C VAL A 28 12.77 -11.59 11.13
N ASN A 29 12.34 -12.83 10.97
CA ASN A 29 11.66 -13.29 9.75
C ASN A 29 10.35 -12.52 9.51
N LEU A 30 9.54 -12.34 10.55
CA LEU A 30 8.30 -11.57 10.46
C LEU A 30 8.55 -10.12 10.03
N LEU A 31 9.58 -9.48 10.57
CA LEU A 31 9.96 -8.11 10.23
C LEU A 31 10.46 -8.01 8.78
N GLN A 32 11.23 -8.99 8.31
CA GLN A 32 11.68 -9.06 6.91
C GLN A 32 10.52 -9.21 5.93
N ASP A 33 9.56 -10.08 6.24
CA ASP A 33 8.34 -10.25 5.44
C ASP A 33 7.51 -8.96 5.39
N SER A 34 7.35 -8.31 6.55
CA SER A 34 6.62 -7.04 6.66
C SER A 34 7.30 -5.92 5.86
N LEU A 35 8.63 -5.81 5.94
CA LEU A 35 9.40 -4.86 5.15
C LEU A 35 9.23 -5.08 3.64
N THR A 36 9.24 -6.35 3.21
CA THR A 36 9.04 -6.71 1.80
C THR A 36 7.65 -6.32 1.32
N LYS A 37 6.61 -6.57 2.12
CA LYS A 37 5.23 -6.15 1.83
C LYS A 37 5.12 -4.63 1.69
N ILE A 38 5.68 -3.88 2.64
CA ILE A 38 5.65 -2.41 2.63
C ILE A 38 6.36 -1.87 1.38
N ARG A 39 7.55 -2.37 1.05
CA ARG A 39 8.29 -1.96 -0.15
C ARG A 39 7.52 -2.24 -1.44
N SER A 40 6.89 -3.41 -1.53
CA SER A 40 6.03 -3.76 -2.66
C SER A 40 4.83 -2.82 -2.79
N ALA A 41 4.17 -2.50 -1.68
CA ALA A 41 3.06 -1.55 -1.65
C ALA A 41 3.49 -0.13 -2.05
N ALA A 42 4.62 0.35 -1.54
CA ALA A 42 5.19 1.65 -1.90
C ALA A 42 5.50 1.74 -3.41
N THR A 43 6.10 0.68 -3.97
CA THR A 43 6.38 0.60 -5.42
C THR A 43 5.10 0.64 -6.26
N ARG A 44 4.04 -0.06 -5.82
CA ARG A 44 2.73 -0.03 -6.49
C ARG A 44 2.11 1.37 -6.44
N LEU A 45 2.22 2.08 -5.31
CA LEU A 45 1.72 3.44 -5.15
C LEU A 45 2.47 4.42 -6.06
N GLU A 46 3.80 4.30 -6.14
CA GLU A 46 4.62 5.13 -7.03
C GLU A 46 4.25 4.91 -8.51
N ASN A 47 4.11 3.65 -8.93
CA ASN A 47 3.66 3.29 -10.27
C ASN A 47 2.25 3.82 -10.58
N ALA A 48 1.33 3.72 -9.61
CA ALA A 48 -0.03 4.26 -9.75
C ALA A 48 0.00 5.80 -9.88
N SER A 49 0.83 6.48 -9.10
CA SER A 49 1.00 7.94 -9.18
C SER A 49 1.55 8.36 -10.55
N ALA A 50 2.57 7.66 -11.06
CA ALA A 50 3.13 7.91 -12.38
C ALA A 50 2.10 7.65 -13.50
N ALA A 51 1.33 6.57 -13.42
CA ALA A 51 0.26 6.26 -14.37
C ALA A 51 -0.85 7.31 -14.35
N LEU A 52 -1.24 7.79 -13.17
CA LEU A 52 -2.22 8.87 -13.01
C LEU A 52 -1.73 10.19 -13.61
N HIS A 53 -0.44 10.49 -13.45
CA HIS A 53 0.18 11.65 -14.08
C HIS A 53 0.23 11.51 -15.62
N ASP A 54 0.59 10.35 -16.16
CA ASP A 54 0.53 10.13 -17.62
C ASP A 54 -0.91 10.23 -18.15
N LEU A 55 -1.89 9.76 -17.37
CA LEU A 55 -3.31 9.87 -17.72
C LEU A 55 -3.79 11.33 -17.75
N SER A 56 -3.31 12.20 -16.86
CA SER A 56 -3.72 13.61 -16.82
C SER A 56 -3.21 14.41 -18.02
N LEU A 57 -2.08 14.01 -18.61
CA LEU A 57 -1.55 14.63 -19.82
C LEU A 57 -2.32 14.20 -21.08
N ARG A 58 -3.22 13.22 -20.99
CA ARG A 58 -3.96 12.69 -22.15
C ARG A 58 -5.28 13.45 -22.32
N PRO A 59 -5.58 13.98 -23.52
CA PRO A 59 -6.85 14.63 -23.78
C PRO A 59 -8.02 13.64 -23.72
N LYS A 60 -9.20 14.18 -23.39
CA LYS A 60 -10.48 13.46 -23.48
C LYS A 60 -10.68 12.91 -24.89
N GLY A 61 -11.24 11.71 -25.00
CA GLY A 61 -11.47 11.04 -26.28
C GLY A 61 -10.24 10.35 -26.87
N LYS A 62 -9.10 10.28 -26.17
CA LYS A 62 -7.91 9.58 -26.67
C LYS A 62 -8.16 8.07 -26.70
N LYS A 63 -7.89 7.44 -27.85
CA LYS A 63 -7.90 5.98 -27.99
C LYS A 63 -6.75 5.36 -27.19
N MET A 64 -7.05 4.31 -26.45
CA MET A 64 -6.08 3.54 -25.66
C MET A 64 -6.42 2.06 -25.65
N LEU A 65 -5.44 1.24 -25.28
CA LEU A 65 -5.63 -0.19 -25.12
C LEU A 65 -5.87 -0.49 -23.64
N VAL A 66 -7.01 -1.11 -23.34
CA VAL A 66 -7.38 -1.51 -21.99
C VAL A 66 -7.07 -3.01 -21.84
N PRO A 67 -6.27 -3.41 -20.84
CA PRO A 67 -6.02 -4.83 -20.57
C PRO A 67 -7.31 -5.48 -20.06
N LEU A 68 -7.76 -6.53 -20.75
CA LEU A 68 -8.86 -7.38 -20.29
C LEU A 68 -8.32 -8.57 -19.48
N THR A 69 -7.15 -9.07 -19.88
CA THR A 69 -6.37 -10.10 -19.16
C THR A 69 -4.87 -9.79 -19.30
N ALA A 70 -4.00 -10.60 -18.69
CA ALA A 70 -2.55 -10.44 -18.80
C ALA A 70 -2.00 -10.54 -20.24
N SER A 71 -2.78 -11.06 -21.21
CA SER A 71 -2.32 -11.24 -22.59
C SER A 71 -3.29 -10.68 -23.63
N LEU A 72 -4.40 -10.07 -23.21
CA LEU A 72 -5.43 -9.55 -24.12
C LEU A 72 -5.70 -8.08 -23.82
N TYR A 73 -5.62 -7.27 -24.87
CA TYR A 73 -5.90 -5.84 -24.83
C TYR A 73 -6.99 -5.50 -25.82
N VAL A 74 -7.96 -4.69 -25.40
CA VAL A 74 -9.06 -4.23 -26.24
C VAL A 74 -8.96 -2.72 -26.47
N PRO A 75 -9.30 -2.21 -27.67
CA PRO A 75 -9.34 -0.78 -27.91
C PRO A 75 -10.50 -0.15 -27.14
N GLY A 76 -10.19 0.90 -26.39
CA GLY A 76 -11.13 1.75 -25.67
C GLY A 76 -10.82 3.22 -25.88
N THR A 77 -11.73 4.08 -25.44
CA THR A 77 -11.59 5.53 -25.52
C THR A 77 -11.66 6.10 -24.10
N LEU A 78 -10.70 6.96 -23.74
CA LEU A 78 -10.72 7.64 -22.45
C LEU A 78 -11.84 8.70 -22.43
N ASP A 79 -12.85 8.51 -21.60
CA ASP A 79 -13.98 9.43 -21.46
C ASP A 79 -13.59 10.67 -20.64
N ASP A 80 -13.27 10.48 -19.35
CA ASP A 80 -12.85 11.56 -18.47
C ASP A 80 -11.53 11.21 -17.76
N SER A 81 -10.48 11.98 -18.05
CA SER A 81 -9.20 11.86 -17.37
C SER A 81 -9.27 12.28 -15.91
N GLU A 82 -10.25 13.09 -15.50
CA GLU A 82 -10.34 13.65 -14.15
C GLU A 82 -11.06 12.75 -13.14
N LYS A 83 -11.76 11.72 -13.61
CA LYS A 83 -12.47 10.77 -12.76
C LYS A 83 -11.62 9.51 -12.57
N VAL A 84 -11.32 9.19 -11.32
CA VAL A 84 -10.48 8.05 -10.96
C VAL A 84 -11.15 7.25 -9.86
N LEU A 85 -11.05 5.92 -9.95
CA LEU A 85 -11.48 5.02 -8.91
C LEU A 85 -10.27 4.63 -8.06
N VAL A 86 -10.39 4.80 -6.75
CA VAL A 86 -9.37 4.41 -5.78
C VAL A 86 -9.88 3.20 -4.99
N ASP A 87 -9.16 2.10 -5.09
CA ASP A 87 -9.38 0.92 -4.24
C ASP A 87 -8.85 1.21 -2.83
N VAL A 88 -9.71 1.08 -1.82
CA VAL A 88 -9.34 1.27 -0.41
C VAL A 88 -9.21 -0.05 0.35
N GLY A 89 -9.43 -1.20 -0.31
CA GLY A 89 -9.43 -2.52 0.30
C GLY A 89 -10.84 -3.05 0.57
N THR A 90 -10.89 -4.33 0.98
CA THR A 90 -12.12 -5.10 1.34
C THR A 90 -13.25 -5.08 0.30
N GLY A 91 -12.94 -4.75 -0.96
CA GLY A 91 -13.91 -4.69 -2.06
C GLY A 91 -14.60 -3.33 -2.22
N TYR A 92 -14.14 -2.29 -1.53
CA TYR A 92 -14.69 -0.94 -1.64
C TYR A 92 -13.84 -0.06 -2.56
N PHE A 93 -14.52 0.73 -3.39
CA PHE A 93 -13.91 1.69 -4.31
C PHE A 93 -14.52 3.06 -4.09
N ILE A 94 -13.67 4.09 -4.06
CA ILE A 94 -14.10 5.48 -3.97
C ILE A 94 -13.89 6.13 -5.34
N GLU A 95 -14.96 6.71 -5.89
CA GLU A 95 -14.85 7.59 -7.05
C GLU A 95 -14.38 8.98 -6.60
N GLY A 96 -13.18 9.35 -7.03
CA GLY A 96 -12.58 10.65 -6.78
C GLY A 96 -12.55 11.49 -8.05
N GLN A 97 -12.79 12.80 -7.90
CA GLN A 97 -12.49 13.78 -8.94
C GLN A 97 -11.11 14.39 -8.69
N ARG A 98 -10.30 14.57 -9.72
CA ARG A 98 -9.03 15.28 -9.61
C ARG A 98 -9.31 16.80 -9.56
N GLN A 99 -9.75 17.34 -8.41
CA GLN A 99 -9.68 18.79 -8.21
C GLN A 99 -8.23 19.22 -8.04
N GLY A 100 -7.85 20.30 -8.73
CA GLY A 100 -6.50 20.80 -8.94
C GLY A 100 -5.51 20.59 -7.80
N GLY A 101 -4.38 19.96 -8.12
CA GLY A 101 -3.28 19.73 -7.20
C GLY A 101 -3.32 18.35 -6.58
N GLY A 102 -2.48 17.43 -7.10
CA GLY A 102 -2.24 16.15 -6.45
C GLY A 102 -1.89 16.37 -4.97
N GLN A 103 -2.44 15.51 -4.10
CA GLN A 103 -2.23 15.41 -2.65
C GLN A 103 -3.31 15.97 -1.70
N GLN A 104 -4.33 16.73 -2.14
CA GLN A 104 -5.34 17.26 -1.19
C GLN A 104 -6.25 16.15 -0.59
N TRP A 105 -6.46 15.03 -1.28
CA TRP A 105 -7.44 13.99 -0.90
C TRP A 105 -6.98 13.08 0.26
N LEU A 106 -5.66 12.92 0.45
CA LEU A 106 -5.11 12.22 1.62
C LEU A 106 -5.29 13.03 2.92
N ALA A 107 -5.59 14.33 2.81
CA ALA A 107 -5.84 15.21 3.95
C ALA A 107 -7.32 15.29 4.35
N LEU A 108 -8.22 14.57 3.66
CA LEU A 108 -9.62 14.49 4.08
C LEU A 108 -9.71 13.61 5.33
N PRO A 109 -10.32 14.11 6.42
CA PRO A 109 -10.42 13.36 7.68
C PRO A 109 -11.11 12.01 7.48
N ILE A 110 -12.03 11.91 6.52
CA ILE A 110 -12.74 10.66 6.19
C ILE A 110 -11.79 9.60 5.62
N VAL A 111 -10.88 9.97 4.72
CA VAL A 111 -9.91 9.05 4.11
C VAL A 111 -8.84 8.64 5.12
N SER A 112 -8.41 9.57 5.98
CA SER A 112 -7.44 9.29 7.04
C SER A 112 -8.02 8.39 8.13
N ILE A 113 -9.30 8.56 8.51
CA ILE A 113 -10.01 7.70 9.47
C ILE A 113 -10.21 6.30 8.89
N PHE A 114 -10.60 6.19 7.61
CA PHE A 114 -10.77 4.87 6.97
C PHE A 114 -9.44 4.13 6.77
N ALA A 115 -8.37 4.83 6.39
CA ALA A 115 -7.04 4.24 6.27
C ALA A 115 -6.48 3.76 7.62
N LEU A 116 -6.74 4.50 8.71
CA LEU A 116 -6.41 4.06 10.08
C LEU A 116 -7.23 2.83 10.51
N TYR A 117 -8.52 2.77 10.15
CA TYR A 117 -9.39 1.64 10.51
C TYR A 117 -9.09 0.35 9.74
N LEU A 118 -8.57 0.45 8.51
CA LEU A 118 -8.22 -0.70 7.66
C LEU A 118 -6.78 -1.20 7.86
N LEU A 119 -5.91 -0.42 8.50
CA LEU A 119 -4.55 -0.85 8.88
C LEU A 119 -4.47 -1.44 10.29
N GLU A 120 -5.57 -1.44 11.05
CA GLU A 120 -5.67 -2.07 12.38
C GLU A 120 -6.36 -3.44 12.39
N PHE A 121 -6.56 -4.10 11.23
CA PHE A 121 -6.95 -5.52 11.15
C PHE A 121 -6.24 -6.28 10.03
#